data_AF-A0A699WBD0-F1
#
_entry.id   AF-A0A699WBD0-F1
#
_cell.length_a   1.000
_cell.length_b   1.000
_cell.length_c   1.000
_cell.angle_alpha   90.00
_cell.angle_beta   90.00
_cell.angle_gamma   90.00
#
_symmetry.space_group_name_H-M   'P 1'
#
loop_
_entity.id
_entity.type
_entity.pdbx_description
1 polymer ?
#
loop_
_entity_poly.entity_id
_entity_poly.type
_entity_poly.pdbx_seq_one_letter_code
_entity_poly.pdbx_strand_id
1 'polypeptide(L)'
;MRQRCWLELLSDYDYEIRYPRGKANVVADALSRKEREPLRVRVLVMTIGLDLPKQILNAQTEARKLENIKKEDVGGMLVENAKNPDAIREQKLEHVRMELNALMARVGYPVMAICRL
;
A
#
# COMPACT_ATOMS: atom_id res chain seq x y z
N MET A 1 -18.05 25.32 19.78
CA MET A 1 -16.78 25.81 19.20
C MET A 1 -16.66 25.61 17.69
N ARG A 2 -17.24 24.57 17.05
CA ARG A 2 -17.09 24.38 15.59
C ARG A 2 -17.80 25.43 14.72
N GLN A 3 -18.96 25.92 15.16
CA GLN A 3 -19.77 26.87 14.37
C GLN A 3 -19.09 28.23 14.15
N ARG A 4 -18.28 28.71 15.09
CA ARG A 4 -17.58 30.01 14.96
C ARG A 4 -16.47 29.96 13.91
N CYS A 5 -15.70 28.88 13.86
CA CYS A 5 -14.65 28.71 12.85
C CYS A 5 -15.20 28.66 11.42
N TRP A 6 -16.42 28.13 11.23
CA TRP A 6 -17.08 28.14 9.92
C TRP A 6 -17.58 29.53 9.51
N LEU A 7 -17.92 30.39 10.48
CA LEU A 7 -18.40 31.75 10.19
C LEU A 7 -17.27 32.65 9.67
N GLU A 8 -16.07 32.54 10.22
CA GLU A 8 -14.88 33.26 9.73
C GLU A 8 -14.54 32.84 8.30
N LEU A 9 -14.55 31.53 8.00
CA LEU A 9 -14.30 31.04 6.64
C LEU A 9 -15.36 31.51 5.64
N LEU A 10 -16.61 31.55 6.08
CA LEU A 10 -17.73 31.96 5.24
C LEU A 10 -17.74 33.48 5.01
N SER A 11 -17.26 34.30 5.95
CA SER A 11 -17.22 35.76 5.78
C SER A 11 -16.29 36.25 4.67
N ASP A 12 -15.34 35.42 4.24
CA ASP A 12 -14.44 35.74 3.13
C ASP A 12 -15.09 35.59 1.75
N TYR A 13 -16.29 35.00 1.69
CA TYR A 13 -17.05 34.79 0.47
C TYR A 13 -18.34 35.63 0.50
N ASP A 14 -18.74 36.23 -0.62
CA ASP A 14 -20.08 36.80 -0.76
C ASP A 14 -21.09 35.67 -0.97
N TYR A 15 -21.66 35.15 0.12
CA TYR A 15 -22.63 34.04 0.08
C TYR A 15 -23.99 34.44 0.70
N GLU A 16 -25.07 33.96 0.09
CA GLU A 16 -26.44 34.11 0.62
C GLU A 16 -27.01 32.72 0.95
N ILE A 17 -27.36 32.48 2.22
CA ILE A 17 -27.93 31.19 2.64
C ILE A 17 -29.39 31.12 2.18
N ARG A 18 -29.61 30.50 1.02
CA ARG A 18 -30.95 30.16 0.53
C ARG A 18 -31.26 28.71 0.88
N TYR A 19 -32.36 28.48 1.60
CA TYR A 19 -32.84 27.12 1.89
C TYR A 19 -33.63 26.58 0.70
N PRO A 20 -33.07 25.65 -0.11
CA PRO A 20 -33.75 25.14 -1.29
C PRO A 20 -34.65 23.96 -0.88
N ARG A 21 -35.94 24.01 -1.22
CA ARG A 21 -36.86 22.92 -0.89
C ARG A 21 -36.86 21.84 -1.97
N GLY A 22 -36.52 20.61 -1.57
CA GLY A 22 -36.77 19.39 -2.35
C GLY A 22 -35.92 19.24 -3.61
N LYS A 23 -36.38 19.78 -4.75
CA LYS A 23 -35.82 19.49 -6.09
C LYS A 23 -34.41 20.03 -6.30
N ALA A 24 -34.09 21.19 -5.75
CA ALA A 24 -32.76 21.78 -5.85
C ALA A 24 -31.70 21.06 -4.99
N ASN A 25 -32.12 20.20 -4.04
CA ASN A 25 -31.21 19.42 -3.20
C ASN A 25 -30.91 18.02 -3.76
N VAL A 26 -31.54 17.62 -4.87
CA VAL A 26 -31.42 16.26 -5.44
C VAL A 26 -29.97 15.95 -5.84
N VAL A 27 -29.27 16.91 -6.43
CA VAL A 27 -27.86 16.74 -6.84
C VAL A 27 -26.95 16.58 -5.62
N ALA A 28 -27.11 17.43 -4.62
CA ALA A 28 -26.33 17.35 -3.38
C ALA A 28 -26.59 16.04 -2.61
N ASP A 29 -27.85 15.59 -2.54
CA ASP A 29 -28.22 14.32 -1.91
C ASP A 29 -27.64 13.12 -2.66
N ALA A 30 -27.68 13.14 -4.00
CA ALA A 30 -27.10 12.09 -4.83
C ALA A 30 -25.58 11.99 -4.64
N LEU A 31 -24.87 13.13 -4.57
CA LEU A 31 -23.42 13.17 -4.32
C LEU A 31 -23.08 12.67 -2.91
N SER A 32 -23.83 13.11 -1.89
CA SER A 32 -23.61 12.69 -0.50
C SER A 32 -23.76 11.17 -0.31
N ARG A 33 -24.73 10.56 -1.01
CA ARG A 33 -24.94 9.10 -0.98
C ARG A 33 -23.82 8.34 -1.66
N LYS A 34 -23.18 8.90 -2.70
CA LYS A 34 -22.06 8.26 -3.41
C LYS A 34 -20.78 8.24 -2.56
N GLU A 35 -20.49 9.31 -1.83
CA GLU A 35 -19.26 9.40 -1.02
C GLU A 35 -19.33 8.58 0.27
N ARG A 36 -20.55 8.29 0.74
CA ARG A 36 -20.75 7.54 1.98
C ARG A 36 -20.73 6.04 1.68
N GLU A 37 -19.55 5.48 1.44
CA GLU A 37 -19.42 4.02 1.63
C GLU A 37 -19.86 3.68 3.07
N PRO A 38 -20.65 2.62 3.28
CA PRO A 38 -21.03 2.21 4.62
C PRO A 38 -19.77 1.97 5.44
N LEU A 39 -19.69 2.53 6.65
CA LEU A 39 -18.56 2.32 7.57
C LEU A 39 -18.22 0.83 7.72
N ARG A 40 -19.23 -0.04 7.62
CA ARG A 40 -19.11 -1.51 7.61
C ARG A 40 -18.24 -2.04 6.47
N VAL A 41 -18.37 -1.49 5.26
CA VAL A 41 -17.56 -1.89 4.10
C VAL A 41 -16.11 -1.49 4.30
N ARG A 42 -15.84 -0.25 4.75
CA ARG A 42 -14.47 0.19 5.06
C ARG A 42 -13.80 -0.64 6.16
N VAL A 43 -14.54 -0.96 7.23
CA VAL A 43 -14.03 -1.82 8.30
C VAL A 43 -13.73 -3.21 7.77
N LEU A 44 -14.62 -3.80 6.97
CA LEU A 44 -14.41 -5.13 6.39
C LEU A 44 -13.22 -5.16 5.41
N VAL A 45 -13.05 -4.12 4.61
CA VAL A 45 -11.90 -3.96 3.71
C VAL A 45 -10.60 -3.82 4.50
N MET A 46 -10.60 -3.07 5.60
CA MET A 46 -9.44 -2.97 6.49
C MET A 46 -9.13 -4.29 7.20
N THR A 47 -10.14 -5.03 7.68
CA THR A 47 -9.92 -6.30 8.35
C THR A 47 -9.43 -7.36 7.37
N ILE A 48 -10.08 -7.52 6.21
CA ILE A 48 -9.66 -8.50 5.19
C ILE A 48 -8.30 -8.11 4.59
N GLY A 49 -8.09 -6.82 4.30
CA GLY A 49 -6.85 -6.31 3.70
C GLY A 49 -5.63 -6.44 4.61
N LEU A 50 -5.80 -6.44 5.93
CA LEU A 50 -4.70 -6.58 6.89
C LEU A 50 -4.52 -8.01 7.41
N ASP A 51 -5.62 -8.76 7.56
CA ASP A 51 -5.58 -10.10 8.16
C ASP A 51 -5.04 -11.14 7.17
N LEU A 52 -5.45 -11.09 5.90
CA LEU A 52 -5.04 -12.08 4.91
C LEU A 52 -3.52 -12.04 4.62
N PRO A 53 -2.87 -10.88 4.38
CA PRO A 53 -1.42 -10.84 4.19
C PRO A 53 -0.65 -11.26 5.44
N LYS A 54 -1.17 -10.95 6.64
CA LYS A 54 -0.57 -11.36 7.90
C LYS A 54 -0.61 -12.88 8.08
N GLN A 55 -1.74 -13.52 7.77
CA GLN A 55 -1.85 -14.98 7.80
C GLN A 55 -0.91 -15.65 6.78
N ILE A 56 -0.82 -15.10 5.56
CA ILE A 56 0.10 -15.61 4.53
C ILE A 56 1.55 -15.51 4.99
N LEU A 57 1.96 -14.36 5.54
CA LEU A 57 3.32 -14.16 6.02
C LEU A 57 3.66 -15.10 7.18
N ASN A 58 2.73 -15.30 8.11
CA ASN A 58 2.90 -16.26 9.20
C ASN A 58 3.04 -17.68 8.66
N ALA A 59 2.16 -18.11 7.75
CA ALA A 59 2.23 -19.44 7.14
C ALA A 59 3.55 -19.67 6.36
N GLN A 60 4.03 -18.66 5.63
CA GLN A 60 5.33 -18.70 4.95
C GLN A 60 6.48 -18.83 5.96
N THR A 61 6.41 -18.11 7.09
CA THR A 61 7.43 -18.16 8.15
C THR A 61 7.47 -19.53 8.81
N GLU A 62 6.30 -20.11 9.09
CA GLU A 62 6.15 -21.47 9.63
C GLU A 62 6.65 -22.55 8.65
N ALA A 63 6.31 -22.44 7.37
CA ALA A 63 6.78 -23.37 6.34
C ALA A 63 8.30 -23.28 6.11
N ARG A 64 8.89 -22.09 6.30
CA ARG A 64 10.34 -21.85 6.17
C ARG A 64 11.13 -22.28 7.42
N LYS A 65 10.48 -22.65 8.53
CA LYS A 65 11.17 -23.19 9.70
C LYS A 65 12.01 -24.40 9.29
N LEU A 66 13.27 -24.38 9.72
CA LEU A 66 14.31 -25.34 9.35
C LEU A 66 13.91 -26.81 9.64
N GLU A 67 12.98 -27.01 10.58
CA GLU A 67 12.43 -28.31 10.98
C GLU A 67 11.58 -28.99 9.89
N ASN A 68 11.01 -28.24 8.94
CA ASN A 68 10.12 -28.75 7.90
C ASN A 68 10.82 -29.02 6.55
N ILE A 69 12.07 -28.58 6.39
CA ILE A 69 12.87 -28.82 5.17
C ILE A 69 13.58 -30.16 5.33
N LYS A 70 13.05 -31.22 4.71
CA LYS A 70 13.76 -32.51 4.61
C LYS A 70 15.10 -32.28 3.91
N LYS A 71 16.19 -32.70 4.55
CA LYS A 71 17.59 -32.46 4.14
C LYS A 71 17.97 -33.03 2.77
N GLU A 72 17.10 -33.85 2.16
CA GLU A 72 17.39 -34.61 0.95
C GLU A 72 16.80 -34.01 -0.32
N ASP A 73 15.68 -33.28 -0.25
CA ASP A 73 14.93 -32.83 -1.45
C ASP A 73 15.36 -31.45 -1.97
N VAL A 74 16.32 -30.85 -1.29
CA VAL A 74 16.73 -29.49 -1.55
C VAL A 74 18.22 -29.48 -1.77
N GLY A 75 18.60 -29.70 -3.03
CA GLY A 75 19.97 -29.56 -3.52
C GLY A 75 20.64 -28.33 -2.89
N GLY A 76 21.93 -28.49 -2.54
CA GLY A 76 22.68 -27.72 -1.52
C GLY A 76 22.57 -26.19 -1.51
N MET A 77 21.95 -25.60 -2.53
CA MET A 77 21.58 -24.20 -2.62
C MET A 77 20.74 -23.69 -1.43
N LEU A 78 19.69 -24.41 -0.95
CA LEU A 78 18.93 -23.89 0.20
C LEU A 78 19.60 -24.12 1.56
N VAL A 79 20.49 -25.10 1.69
CA VAL A 79 21.25 -25.33 2.94
C VAL A 79 22.26 -24.21 3.17
N GLU A 80 22.96 -23.77 2.13
CA GLU A 80 23.87 -22.61 2.19
C GLU A 80 23.09 -21.30 2.46
N ASN A 81 21.92 -21.16 1.84
CA ASN A 81 20.98 -20.06 2.08
C ASN A 81 20.47 -19.98 3.53
N ALA A 82 20.29 -21.10 4.22
CA ALA A 82 19.86 -21.12 5.63
C ALA A 82 20.98 -20.70 6.59
N LYS A 83 22.25 -20.98 6.25
CA LYS A 83 23.43 -20.58 7.04
C LYS A 83 23.74 -19.09 6.91
N ASN A 84 23.39 -18.46 5.79
CA ASN A 84 23.62 -17.04 5.55
C ASN A 84 22.40 -16.38 4.85
N PRO A 85 21.36 -16.00 5.61
CA PRO A 85 20.15 -15.40 5.05
C PRO A 85 20.40 -14.02 4.41
N ASP A 86 21.44 -13.30 4.84
CA ASP A 86 21.78 -11.97 4.32
C ASP A 86 22.42 -12.05 2.92
N ALA A 87 23.18 -13.09 2.61
CA ALA A 87 23.70 -13.32 1.25
C ALA A 87 22.59 -13.45 0.19
N ILE A 88 21.43 -13.99 0.55
CA ILE A 88 20.27 -14.08 -0.35
C ILE A 88 19.64 -12.71 -0.55
N ARG A 89 19.56 -11.90 0.51
CA ARG A 89 19.03 -10.54 0.42
C ARG A 89 19.89 -9.71 -0.51
N GLU A 90 21.21 -9.85 -0.40
CA GLU A 90 22.19 -9.24 -1.30
C GLU A 90 22.07 -9.77 -2.74
N GLN A 91 21.98 -11.09 -2.95
CA GLN A 91 21.77 -11.65 -4.29
C GLN A 91 20.47 -11.20 -4.94
N LYS A 92 19.37 -11.13 -4.17
CA LYS A 92 18.09 -10.62 -4.66
C LYS A 92 18.15 -9.11 -4.93
N LEU A 93 18.82 -8.36 -4.07
CA LEU A 93 19.03 -6.93 -4.27
C LEU A 93 19.86 -6.68 -5.53
N GLU A 94 20.92 -7.46 -5.76
CA GLU A 94 21.73 -7.39 -6.98
C GLU A 94 20.95 -7.83 -8.22
N HIS A 95 20.09 -8.84 -8.13
CA HIS A 95 19.19 -9.20 -9.22
C HIS A 95 18.21 -8.07 -9.56
N VAL A 96 17.56 -7.48 -8.55
CA VAL A 96 16.67 -6.32 -8.72
C VAL A 96 17.44 -5.11 -9.26
N ARG A 97 18.68 -4.91 -8.83
CA ARG A 97 19.57 -3.85 -9.32
C ARG A 97 19.94 -4.07 -10.79
N MET A 98 20.21 -5.31 -11.20
CA MET A 98 20.43 -5.68 -12.60
C MET A 98 19.19 -5.44 -13.46
N GLU A 99 17.99 -5.81 -12.98
CA GLU A 99 16.73 -5.54 -13.69
C GLU A 99 16.46 -4.04 -13.84
N LEU A 100 16.67 -3.27 -12.75
CA LEU A 100 16.51 -1.82 -12.78
C LEU A 100 17.51 -1.18 -13.76
N ASN A 101 18.77 -1.60 -13.76
CA ASN A 101 19.78 -1.11 -14.70
C ASN A 101 19.41 -1.42 -16.16
N ALA A 102 18.87 -2.61 -16.44
CA ALA A 102 18.40 -2.99 -17.78
C ALA A 102 17.19 -2.16 -18.23
N LEU A 103 16.26 -1.85 -17.31
CA LEU A 103 15.14 -0.96 -17.58
C LEU A 103 15.61 0.47 -17.85
N MET A 104 16.52 0.99 -17.03
CA MET A 104 17.07 2.35 -17.17
C MET A 104 17.86 2.50 -18.48
N ALA A 105 18.61 1.46 -18.89
CA ALA A 105 19.29 1.43 -20.19
C ALA A 105 18.31 1.42 -21.37
N ARG A 106 17.16 0.73 -21.26
CA ARG A 106 16.08 0.76 -22.27
C ARG A 106 15.43 2.13 -22.42
N VAL A 107 15.34 2.90 -21.33
CA VAL A 107 14.73 4.24 -21.32
C VAL A 107 15.78 5.35 -21.52
N GLY A 108 17.06 4.99 -21.71
CA GLY A 108 18.13 5.93 -22.05
C GLY A 108 18.66 6.76 -20.88
N TYR A 109 18.42 6.35 -19.64
CA TYR A 109 18.96 7.01 -18.44
C TYR A 109 20.34 6.45 -18.09
N PRO A 110 21.42 7.26 -18.06
CA PRO A 110 22.72 6.79 -17.59
C PRO A 110 22.69 6.56 -16.07
N VAL A 111 23.15 5.37 -15.65
CA VAL A 111 23.23 4.85 -14.25
C VAL A 111 23.98 5.77 -13.25
N MET A 112 24.56 6.87 -13.73
CA MET A 112 25.39 7.82 -12.97
C MET A 112 24.61 8.73 -12.00
N ALA A 113 23.26 8.75 -12.03
CA ALA A 113 22.48 9.66 -11.18
C ALA A 113 22.13 9.11 -9.79
N ILE A 114 22.32 7.82 -9.51
CA ILE A 114 21.82 7.18 -8.27
C ILE A 114 22.93 6.95 -7.23
N CYS A 115 24.21 7.17 -7.56
CA CYS A 115 25.34 6.95 -6.63
C CYS A 115 25.75 8.16 -5.76
N ARG A 116 24.86 9.11 -5.47
CA ARG A 116 25.08 10.09 -4.39
C ARG A 116 23.79 10.33 -3.60
N LEU A 117 23.57 9.50 -2.59
CA LEU A 117 22.95 9.83 -1.29
C LEU A 117 23.17 8.66 -0.34
#